data_AF-A0A377AQ54-F1
#
_entry.id   AF-A0A377AQ54-F1
#
_cell.length_a   1.000
_cell.length_b   1.000
_cell.length_c   1.000
_cell.angle_alpha   90.00
_cell.angle_beta   90.00
_cell.angle_gamma   90.00
#
_symmetry.space_group_name_H-M   'P 1'
#
loop_
_entity.id
_entity.type
_entity.pdbx_description
1 polymer ?
#
loop_
_entity_poly.entity_id
_entity_poly.type
_entity_poly.pdbx_seq_one_letter_code
_entity_poly.pdbx_strand_id
1 'polypeptide(L)'
;MHADVESADGDVHRCNIRRTIRSLVTGDRVVWRPGKPAAEGVNVKGIVEAVHERTSVLTRPDFYDGVKPIAANIDQIVIVSAILPELSLNIIDRYLVACETCRLSRLLCSTR
;
A
#
# COMPACT_ATOMS: atom_id res chain seq x y z
N MET A 1 4.39 -15.60 -2.18
CA MET A 1 4.10 -14.21 -1.75
C MET A 1 2.63 -14.17 -1.39
N HIS A 2 2.31 -13.59 -0.23
CA HIS A 2 0.95 -13.57 0.32
C HIS A 2 0.56 -12.12 0.60
N ALA A 3 -0.73 -11.81 0.54
CA ALA A 3 -1.30 -10.54 0.94
C ALA A 3 -2.54 -10.79 1.80
N ASP A 4 -2.75 -9.94 2.80
CA ASP A 4 -3.98 -9.93 3.57
C ASP A 4 -4.97 -9.03 2.85
N VAL A 5 -6.15 -9.58 2.53
CA VAL A 5 -7.20 -8.91 1.76
C VAL A 5 -8.43 -8.77 2.64
N GLU A 6 -8.89 -7.53 2.80
CA GLU A 6 -10.14 -7.24 3.50
C GLU A 6 -11.33 -7.39 2.54
N SER A 7 -12.33 -8.17 2.95
CA SER A 7 -13.62 -8.29 2.25
C SER A 7 -14.46 -7.03 2.46
N ALA A 8 -15.48 -6.83 1.62
CA ALA A 8 -16.48 -5.78 1.82
C ALA A 8 -17.24 -5.92 3.16
N ASP A 9 -17.25 -7.13 3.73
CA ASP A 9 -17.87 -7.43 5.02
C ASP A 9 -16.95 -7.12 6.23
N GLY A 10 -15.72 -6.67 5.99
CA GLY A 10 -14.72 -6.35 7.02
C GLY A 10 -13.86 -7.54 7.47
N ASP A 11 -14.09 -8.74 6.93
CA ASP A 11 -13.29 -9.92 7.22
C ASP A 11 -11.94 -9.89 6.50
N VAL A 12 -10.87 -10.26 7.21
CA VAL A 12 -9.50 -10.31 6.66
C VAL A 12 -9.15 -11.74 6.23
N HIS A 13 -8.76 -11.88 4.97
CA HIS A 13 -8.38 -13.15 4.35
C HIS A 13 -6.96 -13.13 3.83
N ARG A 14 -6.12 -14.04 4.35
CA ARG A 14 -4.77 -14.24 3.82
C ARG A 14 -4.82 -14.97 2.49
N CYS A 15 -4.43 -14.28 1.42
CA CYS A 15 -4.52 -14.74 0.03
C CYS A 15 -3.13 -14.90 -0.61
N ASN A 16 -3.02 -15.88 -1.50
CA ASN A 16 -1.89 -16.01 -2.40
C ASN A 16 -2.02 -15.03 -3.57
N ILE A 17 -0.89 -14.54 -4.08
CA ILE A 17 -0.89 -13.63 -5.23
C ILE A 17 -0.63 -14.42 -6.50
N ARG A 18 -1.48 -14.25 -7.53
CA ARG A 18 -1.28 -14.89 -8.83
C ARG A 18 0.01 -14.39 -9.48
N ARG A 19 0.81 -15.29 -10.05
CA ARG A 19 2.12 -14.97 -10.66
C ARG A 19 2.06 -13.95 -11.80
N THR A 20 0.88 -13.74 -12.40
CA THR A 20 0.66 -12.75 -13.46
C THR A 20 0.65 -11.32 -12.94
N ILE A 21 0.44 -11.11 -11.64
CA ILE A 21 0.41 -9.79 -11.01
C ILE A 21 1.85 -9.35 -10.76
N ARG A 22 2.26 -8.26 -11.42
CA ARG A 22 3.64 -7.73 -11.34
C ARG A 22 3.89 -6.86 -10.11
N SER A 23 2.85 -6.16 -9.66
CA SER A 23 2.91 -5.22 -8.54
C SER A 23 1.60 -5.27 -7.80
N LEU A 24 1.67 -5.43 -6.48
CA LEU A 24 0.56 -5.31 -5.56
C LEU A 24 1.06 -4.51 -4.35
N VAL A 25 0.34 -3.45 -3.99
CA VAL A 25 0.68 -2.58 -2.86
C VAL A 25 -0.54 -2.34 -1.98
N THR A 26 -0.31 -1.83 -0.78
CA THR A 26 -1.38 -1.46 0.14
C THR A 26 -2.29 -0.40 -0.50
N GLY A 27 -3.61 -0.60 -0.36
CA GLY A 27 -4.64 0.25 -0.95
C GLY A 27 -5.08 -0.17 -2.36
N ASP A 28 -4.41 -1.12 -3.01
CA ASP A 28 -4.90 -1.70 -4.27
C ASP A 28 -6.26 -2.38 -4.07
N ARG A 29 -7.23 -2.03 -4.92
CA ARG A 29 -8.50 -2.75 -5.01
C ARG A 29 -8.27 -4.00 -5.85
N VAL A 30 -8.64 -5.16 -5.34
CA VAL A 30 -8.34 -6.44 -5.99
C VAL A 30 -9.56 -7.32 -6.17
N VAL A 31 -9.54 -8.11 -7.24
CA VAL A 31 -10.45 -9.24 -7.41
C VAL A 31 -9.77 -10.45 -6.81
N TRP A 32 -10.36 -11.00 -5.76
CA TRP A 32 -9.87 -12.19 -5.08
C TRP A 32 -10.98 -13.22 -4.96
N ARG A 33 -10.59 -14.50 -4.86
CA ARG A 33 -11.52 -15.59 -4.60
C ARG A 33 -11.13 -16.31 -3.32
N PRO A 34 -12.09 -16.58 -2.40
CA PRO A 34 -11.83 -17.46 -1.28
C PRO A 34 -11.51 -18.86 -1.80
N GLY A 35 -10.49 -19.47 -1.22
CA GLY A 35 -10.19 -20.88 -1.38
C GLY A 35 -11.32 -21.69 -0.76
N LYS A 36 -11.58 -22.88 -1.32
CA LYS A 36 -12.48 -23.84 -0.66
C LYS A 36 -12.00 -24.07 0.77
N PRO A 37 -12.90 -24.26 1.76
CA PRO A 37 -12.50 -24.66 3.10
C PRO A 37 -11.77 -26.00 3.00
N ALA A 38 -10.44 -25.95 2.92
CA ALA A 38 -9.59 -27.11 3.07
C ALA A 38 -9.57 -27.45 4.56
N ALA A 39 -9.50 -28.74 4.85
CA ALA A 39 -9.48 -29.32 6.18
C ALA A 39 -8.59 -28.53 7.18
N GLU A 40 -8.97 -28.60 8.46
CA GLU A 40 -8.26 -28.02 9.60
C GLU A 40 -6.73 -27.98 9.38
N GLY A 41 -6.15 -26.78 9.31
CA GLY A 41 -4.70 -26.59 9.24
C GLY A 41 -4.18 -25.74 8.08
N VAL A 42 -4.98 -25.37 7.09
CA VAL A 42 -4.52 -24.51 5.97
C VAL A 42 -4.78 -23.03 6.27
N ASN A 43 -3.71 -22.28 6.56
CA ASN A 43 -3.76 -20.87 6.96
C ASN A 43 -3.86 -19.87 5.77
N VAL A 44 -3.94 -20.37 4.53
CA VAL A 44 -4.04 -19.57 3.30
C VAL A 44 -5.40 -19.84 2.66
N LYS A 45 -6.28 -18.84 2.72
CA LYS A 45 -7.73 -18.98 2.47
C LYS A 45 -8.18 -18.36 1.14
N GLY A 46 -7.29 -17.96 0.23
CA GLY A 46 -7.72 -17.34 -1.03
C GLY A 46 -6.61 -17.11 -2.05
N ILE A 47 -7.00 -16.62 -3.22
CA ILE A 47 -6.10 -16.19 -4.30
C ILE A 47 -6.54 -14.84 -4.86
N VAL A 48 -5.59 -13.92 -5.01
CA VAL A 48 -5.76 -12.64 -5.71
C VAL A 48 -5.58 -12.89 -7.21
N GLU A 49 -6.61 -12.65 -8.00
CA GLU A 49 -6.63 -12.96 -9.43
C GLU A 49 -6.26 -11.78 -10.30
N ALA A 50 -6.73 -10.60 -9.92
CA ALA A 50 -6.54 -9.37 -10.65
C ALA A 50 -6.48 -8.16 -9.71
N VAL A 51 -5.89 -7.07 -10.21
CA VAL A 51 -5.80 -5.77 -9.54
C VAL A 51 -6.54 -4.76 -10.40
N HIS A 52 -7.38 -3.92 -9.80
CA HIS A 52 -8.07 -2.85 -10.51
C HIS A 52 -7.12 -1.71 -10.89
N GLU A 53 -7.56 -0.83 -11.79
CA GLU A 53 -6.81 0.38 -12.13
C GLU A 53 -6.66 1.28 -10.90
N ARG A 54 -5.46 1.86 -10.77
CA ARG A 54 -5.08 2.73 -9.66
C ARG A 54 -5.51 4.16 -9.95
N THR A 55 -6.20 4.81 -9.01
CA THR A 55 -6.56 6.24 -9.10
C THR A 55 -5.38 7.13 -8.72
N SER A 56 -4.59 6.69 -7.75
CA SER A 56 -3.36 7.34 -7.31
C SER A 56 -2.29 6.28 -7.04
N VAL A 57 -1.03 6.65 -7.22
CA VAL A 57 0.11 5.78 -6.91
C VAL A 57 1.20 6.61 -6.25
N LEU A 58 1.59 6.21 -5.04
CA LEU A 58 2.72 6.77 -4.35
C LEU A 58 3.94 5.91 -4.68
N THR A 59 4.93 6.52 -5.32
CA THR A 59 6.16 5.85 -5.72
C THR A 59 7.35 6.42 -4.97
N ARG A 60 8.27 5.54 -4.60
CA ARG A 60 9.56 5.91 -4.03
C ARG A 60 10.64 5.65 -5.07
N PRO A 61 11.46 6.66 -5.44
CA PRO A 61 12.66 6.41 -6.22
C PRO A 61 13.66 5.66 -5.33
N ASP A 62 14.05 4.47 -5.76
CA ASP A 62 15.14 3.70 -5.18
C ASP A 62 16.38 3.84 -6.09
N PHE A 63 17.57 3.94 -5.47
CA PHE A 63 18.81 4.21 -6.19
C PHE A 63 19.23 3.07 -7.12
N TYR A 64 18.86 1.83 -6.78
CA TYR A 64 19.30 0.63 -7.52
C TYR A 64 18.16 -0.05 -8.30
N ASP A 65 16.93 0.03 -7.79
CA ASP A 65 15.80 -0.73 -8.33
C ASP A 65 14.78 0.13 -9.11
N GLY A 66 15.14 1.38 -9.39
CA GLY A 66 14.26 2.32 -10.08
C GLY A 66 13.08 2.77 -9.22
N VAL A 67 11.94 3.03 -9.86
CA VAL A 67 10.75 3.57 -9.19
C VAL A 67 9.86 2.43 -8.70
N LYS A 68 9.77 2.26 -7.38
CA LYS A 68 8.89 1.24 -6.77
C LYS A 68 7.61 1.87 -6.20
N PRO A 69 6.42 1.37 -6.56
CA PRO A 69 5.19 1.77 -5.89
C PRO A 69 5.22 1.26 -4.44
N ILE A 70 4.86 2.14 -3.50
CA ILE A 70 4.77 1.81 -2.07
C ILE A 70 3.32 1.75 -1.59
N ALA A 71 2.41 2.50 -2.22
CA ALA A 71 0.98 2.46 -1.95
C ALA A 71 0.17 3.01 -3.14
N ALA A 72 -1.12 2.69 -3.19
CA ALA A 72 -2.03 3.12 -4.24
C ALA A 72 -3.42 3.44 -3.68
N ASN A 73 -4.22 4.19 -4.46
CA ASN A 73 -5.60 4.59 -4.11
C ASN A 73 -5.72 5.28 -2.74
N ILE A 74 -4.73 6.12 -2.44
CA ILE A 74 -4.74 7.00 -1.27
C ILE A 74 -5.32 8.36 -1.70
N ASP A 75 -6.07 9.01 -0.80
CA ASP A 75 -6.60 10.36 -1.01
C ASP A 75 -5.86 11.42 -0.17
N GLN A 76 -5.23 11.00 0.93
CA GLN A 76 -4.54 11.88 1.87
C GLN A 76 -3.24 11.25 2.40
N ILE A 77 -2.18 12.06 2.45
CA ILE A 77 -0.92 11.72 3.10
C ILE A 77 -0.77 12.57 4.36
N VAL A 78 -0.49 11.89 5.48
CA VAL A 78 -0.13 12.53 6.75
C VAL A 78 1.37 12.36 6.98
N ILE A 79 2.10 13.47 6.93
CA ILE A 79 3.54 13.50 7.24
C ILE A 79 3.66 13.70 8.75
N VAL A 80 4.19 12.69 9.44
CA VAL A 80 4.44 12.75 10.89
C VAL A 80 5.93 12.99 11.10
N SER A 81 6.28 14.02 11.88
CA SER A 81 7.68 14.35 12.20
C SER A 81 7.83 14.72 13.68
N ALA A 82 8.98 14.42 14.25
CA ALA A 82 9.29 14.68 15.66
C ALA A 82 10.57 15.53 15.79
N ILE A 83 10.69 16.26 16.90
CA ILE A 83 11.91 17.04 17.19
C ILE A 83 13.07 16.10 17.55
N LEU A 84 12.76 15.00 18.23
CA LEU A 84 13.72 13.95 18.61
C LEU A 84 13.51 12.70 17.74
N PRO A 85 14.58 12.04 17.23
CA PRO A 85 16.00 12.36 17.43
C PRO A 85 16.49 13.58 16.64
N GLU A 86 15.89 13.90 15.48
CA GLU A 86 16.15 15.12 14.72
C GLU A 86 15.00 15.42 13.75
N LEU A 87 14.59 16.68 13.65
CA LEU A 87 13.63 17.14 12.64
C LEU A 87 14.33 17.45 11.31
N SER A 88 14.19 16.57 10.32
CA SER A 88 14.73 16.80 8.98
C SER A 88 13.71 17.45 8.04
N LEU A 89 13.87 18.76 7.80
CA LEU A 89 13.04 19.50 6.84
C LEU A 89 13.18 18.96 5.41
N ASN A 90 14.36 18.45 5.05
CA ASN A 90 14.62 17.86 3.73
C ASN A 90 13.69 16.67 3.43
N ILE A 91 13.40 15.84 4.44
CA ILE A 91 12.48 14.72 4.29
C ILE A 91 11.04 15.22 4.09
N ILE A 92 10.63 16.24 4.85
CA ILE A 92 9.30 16.84 4.72
C ILE A 92 9.12 17.38 3.29
N ASP A 93 10.04 18.22 2.81
CA ASP A 93 9.96 18.84 1.48
C ASP A 93 9.85 17.80 0.34
N ARG A 94 10.62 16.70 0.44
CA ARG A 94 10.52 15.60 -0.54
C ARG A 94 9.13 14.97 -0.57
N TYR A 95 8.52 14.76 0.60
CA TYR A 95 7.14 14.25 0.66
C TYR A 95 6.11 15.30 0.20
N LEU A 96 6.34 16.59 0.45
CA LEU A 96 5.46 17.65 -0.05
C LEU A 96 5.41 17.67 -1.59
N VAL A 97 6.58 17.51 -2.23
CA VAL A 97 6.71 17.40 -3.71
C VAL A 97 6.05 16.13 -4.23
N ALA A 98 6.24 15.00 -3.55
CA ALA A 98 5.58 13.75 -3.92
C ALA A 98 4.06 13.86 -3.85
N CYS A 99 3.51 14.48 -2.79
CA CYS A 99 2.08 14.71 -2.65
C CYS A 99 1.51 15.53 -3.82
N GLU A 100 2.21 16.60 -4.21
CA GLU A 100 1.80 17.46 -5.32
C GLU A 100 1.82 16.69 -6.65
N THR A 101 2.87 15.91 -6.89
CA THR A 101 3.04 15.10 -8.11
C THR A 101 1.92 14.05 -8.23
N CYS A 102 1.52 13.47 -7.12
CA CYS A 102 0.43 12.48 -7.05
C CYS A 102 -0.96 13.12 -6.90
N ARG A 103 -1.08 14.45 -6.85
CA ARG A 103 -2.32 15.22 -6.59
C ARG A 103 -3.06 14.79 -5.31
N LEU A 104 -2.31 14.47 -4.27
CA LEU A 104 -2.82 14.01 -2.99
C LEU A 104 -2.97 15.16 -2.00
N SER A 105 -4.02 15.13 -1.19
CA SER A 105 -4.16 16.07 -0.07
C SER A 105 -3.10 15.80 0.99
N ARG A 106 -2.57 16.85 1.63
CA ARG A 106 -1.50 16.71 2.63
C ARG A 106 -1.89 17.28 3.99
N LEU A 107 -1.38 16.64 5.05
CA LEU A 107 -1.40 17.16 6.42
C LEU A 107 -0.03 16.95 7.07
N LEU A 108 0.56 18.01 7.63
CA LEU A 108 1.79 17.93 8.40
C LEU A 108 1.44 17.90 9.89
N CYS A 109 1.87 16.87 10.60
CA CYS A 109 1.67 16.72 12.04
C CYS A 109 3.04 16.62 12.74
N SER A 110 3.24 17.43 13.78
CA SER A 110 4.44 17.37 14.62
C SER A 110 4.10 16.65 15.93
N THR A 111 4.82 15.57 16.23
CA THR A 111 4.77 14.91 17.54
C THR A 111 5.89 15.46 18.43
N ARG A 112 5.65 15.55 19.74
CA ARG A 112 6.65 16.01 20.72
C ARG A 112 7.87 15.09 20.72
#